data_AF-A0A932ST37-F1
#
_entry.id   AF-A0A932ST37-F1
#
_cell.length_a   1.000
_cell.length_b   1.000
_cell.length_c   1.000
_cell.angle_alpha   90.00
_cell.angle_beta   90.00
_cell.angle_gamma   90.00
#
_symmetry.space_group_name_H-M   'P 1'
#
loop_
_entity.id
_entity.type
_entity.pdbx_description
1 polymer ?
#
loop_
_entity_poly.entity_id
_entity_poly.type
_entity_poly.pdbx_seq_one_letter_code
_entity_poly.pdbx_strand_id
1 'polypeptide(L)'
;MILESVEPAPDDRSHPGHEVVGCPRSLLRRTVRLIVVVEGGNDIRFLKRISLILNAADPELPDLKALEHAGQLLFLPMGGSNVRYWTERLAGLGVPELHLYDHESVPEYYERQALAALVNLRPACRAFVSSKRSLENYLDRQAIREARGIDVEFGDHDDVAQIVAARFLESRGGPELPRLPSRARRRLIGSVKGWLNTEAVDRMTAQRLASRDPTGEVRMWMKAILKATSC
;
A
#
# COMPACT_ATOMS: atom_id res chain seq x y z
N MET A 1 -12.81 -74.82 44.53
CA MET A 1 -14.18 -75.20 44.15
C MET A 1 -15.06 -74.33 45.05
N ILE A 2 -15.74 -73.29 44.61
CA ILE A 2 -16.63 -73.12 43.45
C ILE A 2 -16.57 -71.64 43.00
N LEU A 3 -16.76 -71.41 41.70
CA LEU A 3 -16.94 -70.10 41.06
C LEU A 3 -18.33 -69.55 41.41
N GLU A 4 -18.42 -68.28 41.80
CA GLU A 4 -19.67 -67.51 41.66
C GLU A 4 -19.43 -66.24 40.85
N SER A 5 -20.22 -66.17 39.80
CA SER A 5 -20.30 -65.13 38.78
C SER A 5 -20.95 -63.88 39.35
N VAL A 6 -20.34 -62.71 39.13
CA VAL A 6 -20.99 -61.42 39.37
C VAL A 6 -21.11 -60.71 38.02
N GLU A 7 -22.36 -60.53 37.58
CA GLU A 7 -22.71 -59.74 36.39
C GLU A 7 -22.43 -58.25 36.60
N PRO A 8 -21.91 -57.52 35.59
CA PRO A 8 -21.73 -56.08 35.69
C PRO A 8 -23.06 -55.33 35.46
N ALA A 9 -23.25 -54.27 36.26
CA ALA A 9 -24.36 -53.33 36.16
C ALA A 9 -24.39 -52.58 34.80
N PRO A 10 -25.57 -52.14 34.32
CA PRO A 10 -25.72 -51.50 33.02
C PRO A 10 -25.10 -50.09 32.97
N ASP A 11 -24.42 -49.81 31.85
CA ASP A 11 -23.80 -48.54 31.48
C ASP A 11 -24.89 -47.50 31.15
N ASP A 12 -25.22 -46.63 32.11
CA ASP A 12 -26.02 -45.43 31.87
C ASP A 12 -25.15 -44.34 31.24
N ARG A 13 -25.05 -44.38 29.91
CA ARG A 13 -24.60 -43.24 29.11
C ARG A 13 -25.66 -42.88 28.09
N SER A 14 -26.78 -42.40 28.61
CA SER A 14 -27.68 -41.54 27.86
C SER A 14 -27.07 -40.12 27.76
N HIS A 15 -26.16 -39.92 26.81
CA HIS A 15 -25.79 -38.57 26.34
C HIS A 15 -26.54 -38.29 25.04
N PRO A 16 -27.48 -37.33 25.00
CA PRO A 16 -28.13 -36.96 23.76
C PRO A 16 -27.07 -36.40 22.81
N GLY A 17 -27.00 -36.99 21.62
CA GLY A 17 -26.10 -36.56 20.57
C GLY A 17 -26.32 -35.08 20.28
N HIS A 18 -25.32 -34.27 20.60
CA HIS A 18 -25.20 -32.95 20.00
C HIS A 18 -24.94 -33.17 18.51
N GLU A 19 -26.02 -33.18 17.74
CA GLU A 19 -25.97 -33.03 16.30
C GLU A 19 -25.27 -31.70 16.04
N VAL A 20 -24.00 -31.77 15.65
CA VAL A 20 -23.24 -30.61 15.21
C VAL A 20 -23.93 -30.16 13.94
N VAL A 21 -24.85 -29.19 14.09
CA VAL A 21 -25.48 -28.49 12.98
C VAL A 21 -24.33 -27.95 12.13
N GLY A 22 -24.08 -28.63 11.01
CA GLY A 22 -23.04 -28.26 10.08
C GLY A 22 -23.30 -26.82 9.66
N CYS A 23 -22.40 -25.92 10.04
CA CYS A 23 -22.38 -24.57 9.50
C CYS A 23 -22.47 -24.72 7.98
N PRO A 24 -23.50 -24.15 7.31
CA PRO A 24 -23.57 -24.22 5.87
C PRO A 24 -22.27 -23.60 5.37
N ARG A 25 -21.39 -24.41 4.78
CA ARG A 25 -20.26 -23.90 4.03
C ARG A 25 -20.85 -23.20 2.80
N SER A 26 -21.42 -22.01 2.99
CA SER A 26 -21.29 -20.97 1.98
C SER A 26 -19.79 -20.88 1.78
N LEU A 27 -19.30 -21.46 0.70
CA LEU A 27 -17.95 -21.23 0.22
C LEU A 27 -17.83 -19.71 0.14
N LEU A 28 -17.23 -19.09 1.16
CA LEU A 28 -16.89 -17.69 1.14
C LEU A 28 -15.95 -17.55 -0.04
N ARG A 29 -16.52 -17.22 -1.20
CA ARG A 29 -15.75 -17.02 -2.41
C ARG A 29 -14.85 -15.84 -2.07
N ARG A 30 -13.55 -16.10 -1.93
CA ARG A 30 -12.57 -15.04 -1.71
C ARG A 30 -12.75 -14.04 -2.86
N THR A 31 -13.28 -12.86 -2.52
CA THR A 31 -13.42 -11.76 -3.47
C THR A 31 -12.06 -11.13 -3.72
N VAL A 32 -11.24 -11.03 -2.66
CA VAL A 32 -9.90 -10.47 -2.71
C VAL A 32 -9.01 -11.38 -3.54
N ARG A 33 -8.48 -10.82 -4.62
CA ARG A 33 -7.56 -11.46 -5.57
C ARG A 33 -6.13 -10.96 -5.41
N LEU A 34 -5.95 -9.77 -4.84
CA LEU A 34 -4.63 -9.16 -4.64
C LEU A 34 -4.59 -8.35 -3.34
N ILE A 35 -3.51 -8.50 -2.58
CA ILE A 35 -3.12 -7.56 -1.53
C ILE A 35 -2.04 -6.63 -2.10
N VAL A 36 -2.31 -5.32 -2.16
CA VAL A 36 -1.31 -4.32 -2.51
C VAL A 36 -0.75 -3.72 -1.23
N VAL A 37 0.53 -4.02 -0.97
CA VAL A 37 1.24 -3.62 0.24
C VAL A 37 2.03 -2.35 -0.04
N VAL A 38 1.84 -1.32 0.79
CA VAL A 38 2.45 0.01 0.64
C VAL A 38 2.95 0.53 1.99
N GLU A 39 3.81 1.56 1.99
CA GLU A 39 4.43 2.06 3.22
C GLU A 39 3.42 2.79 4.12
N GLY A 40 2.50 3.56 3.53
CA GLY A 40 1.55 4.35 4.28
C GLY A 40 0.26 4.72 3.55
N GLY A 41 -0.62 5.40 4.28
CA GLY A 41 -1.91 5.84 3.74
C GLY A 41 -1.82 6.91 2.65
N ASN A 42 -0.69 7.62 2.56
CA ASN A 42 -0.46 8.58 1.47
C ASN A 42 -0.28 7.86 0.12
N ASP A 43 0.44 6.75 0.11
CA ASP A 43 0.66 5.93 -1.08
C ASP A 43 -0.67 5.40 -1.62
N ILE A 44 -1.55 4.94 -0.73
CA ILE A 44 -2.91 4.52 -1.09
C ILE A 44 -3.67 5.66 -1.76
N ARG A 45 -3.58 6.89 -1.21
CA ARG A 45 -4.27 8.07 -1.75
C ARG A 45 -3.72 8.46 -3.13
N PHE A 46 -2.41 8.38 -3.31
CA PHE A 46 -1.73 8.61 -4.58
C PHE A 46 -2.15 7.58 -5.62
N LEU A 47 -1.98 6.29 -5.33
CA LEU A 47 -2.24 5.18 -6.25
C LEU A 47 -3.69 5.17 -6.73
N LYS A 48 -4.67 5.38 -5.84
CA LYS A 48 -6.08 5.46 -6.23
C LYS A 48 -6.39 6.63 -7.17
N ARG A 49 -5.79 7.80 -6.93
CA ARG A 49 -6.03 8.98 -7.77
C ARG A 49 -5.30 8.88 -9.11
N ILE A 50 -4.03 8.51 -9.09
CA ILE A 50 -3.24 8.43 -10.32
C ILE A 50 -3.74 7.31 -11.23
N SER A 51 -4.20 6.19 -10.67
CA SER A 51 -4.81 5.10 -11.46
C SER A 51 -6.09 5.54 -12.15
N LEU A 52 -6.95 6.31 -11.47
CA LEU A 52 -8.14 6.91 -12.10
C LEU A 52 -7.76 7.86 -13.25
N ILE A 53 -6.77 8.74 -13.05
CA ILE A 53 -6.26 9.65 -14.08
C ILE A 53 -5.71 8.86 -15.29
N LEU A 54 -4.98 7.79 -15.03
CA LEU A 54 -4.41 6.94 -16.07
C LEU A 54 -5.48 6.13 -16.80
N ASN A 55 -6.45 5.54 -16.09
CA ASN A 55 -7.58 4.81 -16.66
C ASN A 55 -8.44 5.71 -17.57
N ALA A 56 -8.66 6.97 -17.17
CA ALA A 56 -9.39 7.93 -17.99
C ALA A 56 -8.68 8.25 -19.32
N ALA A 57 -7.34 8.22 -19.34
CA ALA A 57 -6.54 8.43 -20.55
C ALA A 57 -6.31 7.13 -21.34
N ASP A 58 -6.36 5.98 -20.69
CA ASP A 58 -6.06 4.65 -21.21
C ASP A 58 -6.91 3.60 -20.47
N PRO A 59 -8.10 3.24 -20.99
CA PRO A 59 -9.02 2.32 -20.32
C PRO A 59 -8.50 0.89 -20.13
N GLU A 60 -7.36 0.52 -20.73
CA GLU A 60 -6.68 -0.76 -20.46
C GLU A 60 -5.98 -0.78 -19.10
N LEU A 61 -5.79 0.37 -18.46
CA LEU A 61 -5.24 0.47 -17.10
C LEU A 61 -6.37 0.40 -16.05
N PRO A 62 -6.14 -0.21 -14.88
CA PRO A 62 -7.18 -0.36 -13.87
C PRO A 62 -7.50 0.95 -13.14
N ASP A 63 -8.77 1.13 -12.75
CA ASP A 63 -9.15 2.01 -11.64
C ASP A 63 -9.00 1.23 -10.32
N LEU A 64 -7.95 1.55 -9.54
CA LEU A 64 -7.67 0.82 -8.29
C LEU A 64 -8.72 1.08 -7.20
N LYS A 65 -9.42 2.23 -7.24
CA LYS A 65 -10.52 2.52 -6.32
C LYS A 65 -11.71 1.63 -6.63
N ALA A 66 -12.03 1.43 -7.91
CA ALA A 66 -13.09 0.51 -8.33
C ALA A 66 -12.78 -0.94 -7.95
N LEU A 67 -11.53 -1.40 -8.16
CA LEU A 67 -11.10 -2.75 -7.76
C LEU A 67 -11.20 -2.98 -6.25
N GLU A 68 -10.83 -1.99 -5.45
CA GLU A 68 -10.95 -2.07 -3.99
C GLU A 68 -12.42 -2.08 -3.55
N HIS A 69 -13.27 -1.20 -4.11
CA HIS A 69 -14.71 -1.20 -3.82
C HIS A 69 -15.41 -2.50 -4.20
N ALA A 70 -14.97 -3.15 -5.28
CA ALA A 70 -15.46 -4.47 -5.69
C ALA A 70 -14.92 -5.62 -4.80
N GLY A 71 -14.07 -5.31 -3.82
CA GLY A 71 -13.45 -6.28 -2.92
C GLY A 71 -12.43 -7.18 -3.60
N GLN A 72 -11.93 -6.81 -4.80
CA GLN A 72 -10.95 -7.59 -5.58
C GLN A 72 -9.51 -7.26 -5.21
N LEU A 73 -9.29 -6.04 -4.73
CA LEU A 73 -7.99 -5.55 -4.29
C LEU A 73 -8.11 -5.08 -2.84
N LEU A 74 -7.12 -5.40 -2.00
CA LEU A 74 -7.00 -4.87 -0.65
C LEU A 74 -5.69 -4.09 -0.51
N PHE A 75 -5.76 -2.81 -0.15
CA PHE A 75 -4.55 -2.07 0.24
C PHE A 75 -4.19 -2.37 1.69
N LEU A 76 -2.91 -2.67 1.94
CA LEU A 76 -2.35 -2.85 3.27
C LEU A 76 -1.22 -1.84 3.53
N PRO A 77 -1.45 -0.80 4.35
CA PRO A 77 -0.39 0.12 4.75
C PRO A 77 0.44 -0.48 5.89
N MET A 78 1.76 -0.57 5.72
CA MET A 78 2.66 -1.21 6.70
C MET A 78 3.09 -0.29 7.85
N GLY A 79 2.99 1.03 7.69
CA GLY A 79 3.32 1.99 8.74
C GLY A 79 4.82 2.23 8.95
N GLY A 80 5.60 2.27 7.87
CA GLY A 80 7.00 2.75 7.82
C GLY A 80 8.06 1.88 8.54
N SER A 81 7.87 1.53 9.80
CA SER A 81 8.92 0.95 10.66
C SER A 81 8.86 -0.57 10.82
N ASN A 82 7.95 -1.28 10.13
CA ASN A 82 7.80 -2.73 10.33
C ASN A 82 7.48 -3.50 9.05
N VAL A 83 7.99 -3.04 7.92
CA VAL A 83 7.80 -3.66 6.59
C VAL A 83 8.12 -5.16 6.63
N ARG A 84 9.30 -5.52 7.17
CA ARG A 84 9.73 -6.91 7.29
C ARG A 84 8.75 -7.80 8.06
N TYR A 85 8.21 -7.29 9.16
CA TYR A 85 7.30 -8.04 10.02
C TYR A 85 5.99 -8.39 9.32
N TRP A 86 5.47 -7.49 8.47
CA TRP A 86 4.26 -7.76 7.70
C TRP A 86 4.52 -8.74 6.55
N THR A 87 5.65 -8.60 5.86
CA THR A 87 6.02 -9.50 4.75
C THR A 87 5.99 -10.97 5.15
N GLU A 88 6.54 -11.31 6.31
CA GLU A 88 6.56 -12.70 6.81
C GLU A 88 5.16 -13.19 7.22
N ARG A 89 4.32 -12.31 7.77
CA ARG A 89 2.97 -12.67 8.24
C ARG A 89 1.95 -12.88 7.12
N LEU A 90 2.14 -12.21 5.99
CA LEU A 90 1.23 -12.36 4.84
C LEU A 90 1.45 -13.68 4.09
N ALA A 91 2.66 -14.24 4.14
CA ALA A 91 3.02 -15.46 3.41
C ALA A 91 2.06 -16.64 3.65
N GLY A 92 1.51 -16.75 4.86
CA GLY A 92 0.56 -17.82 5.21
C GLY A 92 -0.86 -17.65 4.66
N LEU A 93 -1.21 -16.49 4.10
CA LEU A 93 -2.57 -16.21 3.61
C LEU A 93 -2.88 -16.89 2.26
N GLY A 94 -1.85 -17.20 1.47
CA GLY A 94 -2.00 -17.79 0.14
C GLY A 94 -2.75 -16.89 -0.86
N VAL A 95 -2.77 -15.58 -0.64
CA VAL A 95 -3.33 -14.57 -1.55
C VAL A 95 -2.17 -13.91 -2.30
N PRO A 96 -2.28 -13.65 -3.62
CA PRO A 96 -1.28 -12.87 -4.35
C PRO A 96 -0.97 -11.54 -3.66
N GLU A 97 0.30 -11.16 -3.68
CA GLU A 97 0.79 -9.93 -3.04
C GLU A 97 1.57 -9.07 -4.05
N LEU A 98 1.34 -7.76 -4.06
CA LEU A 98 2.16 -6.80 -4.78
C LEU A 98 2.63 -5.72 -3.81
N HIS A 99 3.94 -5.64 -3.61
CA HIS A 99 4.57 -4.70 -2.68
C HIS A 99 5.17 -3.53 -3.46
N LEU A 100 4.90 -2.31 -3.01
CA LEU A 100 5.54 -1.10 -3.49
C LEU A 100 6.31 -0.47 -2.32
N TYR A 101 7.62 -0.34 -2.51
CA TYR A 101 8.52 0.32 -1.57
C TYR A 101 9.07 1.59 -2.19
N ASP A 102 9.19 2.62 -1.36
CA ASP A 102 9.91 3.82 -1.75
C ASP A 102 11.41 3.49 -1.84
N HIS A 103 12.14 4.15 -2.73
CA HIS A 103 13.60 4.03 -2.82
C HIS A 103 14.25 4.51 -1.51
N GLU A 104 13.72 5.59 -0.94
CA GLU A 104 14.28 6.29 0.21
C GLU A 104 15.78 6.64 0.07
N SER A 105 16.37 7.21 1.12
CA SER A 105 17.83 7.37 1.24
C SER A 105 18.48 6.11 1.83
N VAL A 106 19.82 6.07 1.81
CA VAL A 106 20.59 5.07 2.58
C VAL A 106 20.46 5.39 4.08
N PRO A 107 20.29 4.38 4.96
CA PRO A 107 20.38 2.93 4.71
C PRO A 107 19.09 2.24 4.24
N GLU A 108 17.92 2.89 4.35
CA GLU A 108 16.61 2.30 4.09
C GLU A 108 16.51 1.68 2.69
N TYR A 109 17.11 2.31 1.68
CA TYR A 109 17.19 1.79 0.32
C TYR A 109 17.64 0.32 0.25
N TYR A 110 18.73 -0.04 0.93
CA TYR A 110 19.26 -1.40 0.90
C TYR A 110 18.33 -2.39 1.60
N GLU A 111 17.66 -1.95 2.66
CA GLU A 111 16.67 -2.76 3.36
C GLU A 111 15.47 -3.04 2.46
N ARG A 112 14.96 -2.02 1.74
CA ARG A 112 13.85 -2.18 0.77
C ARG A 112 14.22 -3.12 -0.37
N GLN A 113 15.43 -3.01 -0.91
CA GLN A 113 15.92 -3.93 -1.94
C GLN A 113 16.00 -5.37 -1.46
N ALA A 114 16.54 -5.61 -0.25
CA ALA A 114 16.59 -6.95 0.32
C ALA A 114 15.19 -7.54 0.55
N LEU A 115 14.25 -6.73 1.06
CA LEU A 115 12.86 -7.15 1.27
C LEU A 115 12.15 -7.44 -0.06
N ALA A 116 12.35 -6.61 -1.08
CA ALA A 116 11.79 -6.84 -2.41
C ALA A 116 12.30 -8.16 -3.01
N ALA A 117 13.60 -8.45 -2.89
CA ALA A 117 14.18 -9.71 -3.33
C ALA A 117 13.52 -10.91 -2.65
N LEU A 118 13.33 -10.87 -1.33
CA LEU A 118 12.66 -11.94 -0.58
C LEU A 118 11.20 -12.13 -1.00
N VAL A 119 10.45 -11.04 -1.20
CA VAL A 119 9.06 -11.13 -1.68
C VAL A 119 8.99 -11.77 -3.07
N ASN A 120 9.91 -11.39 -3.96
CA ASN A 120 9.93 -11.87 -5.35
C ASN A 120 10.29 -13.36 -5.49
N LEU A 121 10.82 -14.00 -4.45
CA LEU A 121 11.01 -15.45 -4.39
C LEU A 121 9.69 -16.22 -4.15
N ARG A 122 8.63 -15.55 -3.67
CA ARG A 122 7.37 -16.20 -3.33
C ARG A 122 6.45 -16.33 -4.56
N PRO A 123 5.76 -17.48 -4.75
CA PRO A 123 4.78 -17.65 -5.81
C PRO A 123 3.67 -16.59 -5.74
N ALA A 124 3.23 -16.11 -6.90
CA ALA A 124 2.19 -15.08 -7.04
C ALA A 124 2.46 -13.77 -6.27
N CYS A 125 3.70 -13.55 -5.80
CA CYS A 125 4.13 -12.33 -5.15
C CYS A 125 5.04 -11.52 -6.08
N ARG A 126 4.91 -10.20 -6.01
CA ARG A 126 5.77 -9.23 -6.69
C ARG A 126 6.12 -8.10 -5.74
N ALA A 127 7.33 -7.59 -5.84
CA ALA A 127 7.77 -6.39 -5.14
C ALA A 127 8.55 -5.48 -6.07
N PHE A 128 8.29 -4.19 -5.95
CA PHE A 128 9.00 -3.12 -6.64
C PHE A 128 9.58 -2.16 -5.59
N VAL A 129 10.80 -1.71 -5.83
CA VAL A 129 11.37 -0.51 -5.20
C VAL A 129 11.34 0.57 -6.26
N SER A 130 10.76 1.73 -5.94
CA SER A 130 10.63 2.83 -6.90
C SER A 130 11.99 3.29 -7.41
N SER A 131 12.06 3.78 -8.64
CA SER A 131 13.28 4.40 -9.15
C SER A 131 13.53 5.78 -8.52
N LYS A 132 12.46 6.49 -8.16
CA LYS A 132 12.52 7.79 -7.47
C LYS A 132 12.44 7.63 -5.96
N ARG A 133 12.87 8.65 -5.21
CA ARG A 133 12.92 8.60 -3.75
C ARG A 133 11.61 8.18 -3.11
N SER A 134 10.50 8.84 -3.47
CA SER A 134 9.15 8.50 -3.02
C SER A 134 8.09 8.83 -4.07
N LEU A 135 6.84 8.45 -3.80
CA LEU A 135 5.72 8.75 -4.70
C LEU A 135 5.53 10.25 -4.98
N GLU A 136 5.88 11.13 -4.04
CA GLU A 136 5.82 12.57 -4.28
C GLU A 136 6.76 13.05 -5.40
N ASN A 137 7.86 12.33 -5.68
CA ASN A 137 8.79 12.68 -6.76
C ASN A 137 8.23 12.45 -8.18
N TYR A 138 7.09 11.76 -8.31
CA TYR A 138 6.35 11.61 -9.57
C TYR A 138 5.39 12.76 -9.84
N LEU A 139 5.17 13.66 -8.87
CA LEU A 139 4.35 14.84 -9.08
C LEU A 139 5.03 15.83 -10.00
N ASP A 140 4.22 16.48 -10.82
CA ASP A 140 4.63 17.60 -11.64
C ASP A 140 4.59 18.90 -10.82
N ARG A 141 5.60 19.76 -11.00
CA ARG A 141 5.74 21.03 -10.25
C ARG A 141 4.53 21.95 -10.45
N GLN A 142 3.98 21.98 -11.67
CA GLN A 142 2.80 22.80 -11.95
C GLN A 142 1.56 22.27 -11.22
N ALA A 143 1.44 20.95 -11.05
CA ALA A 143 0.35 20.37 -10.25
C ALA A 143 0.44 20.78 -8.77
N ILE A 144 1.65 20.80 -8.19
CA ILE A 144 1.90 21.27 -6.81
C ILE A 144 1.56 22.76 -6.68
N ARG A 145 1.99 23.58 -7.65
CA ARG A 145 1.69 25.01 -7.71
C ARG A 145 0.19 25.28 -7.85
N GLU A 146 -0.52 24.54 -8.70
CA GLU A 146 -1.97 24.69 -8.89
C GLU A 146 -2.78 24.26 -7.67
N ALA A 147 -2.28 23.31 -6.89
CA ALA A 147 -2.94 22.85 -5.67
C ALA A 147 -2.92 23.91 -4.57
N ARG A 148 -1.75 24.53 -4.30
CA ARG A 148 -1.59 25.42 -3.13
C ARG A 148 -0.75 26.68 -3.33
N GLY A 149 -0.42 27.03 -4.57
CA GLY A 149 0.39 28.21 -4.89
C GLY A 149 1.85 28.10 -4.47
N ILE A 150 2.34 26.88 -4.21
CA ILE A 150 3.72 26.63 -3.80
C ILE A 150 4.55 26.27 -5.04
N ASP A 151 5.53 27.13 -5.34
CA ASP A 151 6.46 26.93 -6.45
C ASP A 151 7.81 26.42 -5.91
N VAL A 152 8.24 25.25 -6.38
CA VAL A 152 9.40 24.52 -5.89
C VAL A 152 10.12 23.77 -7.02
N GLU A 153 11.43 23.63 -6.84
CA GLU A 153 12.29 22.80 -7.67
C GLU A 153 12.74 21.57 -6.88
N PHE A 154 12.72 20.40 -7.52
CA PHE A 154 13.20 19.15 -6.95
C PHE A 154 13.55 18.14 -8.04
N GLY A 155 14.57 17.33 -7.78
CA GLY A 155 14.97 16.17 -8.56
C GLY A 155 14.29 14.88 -8.10
N ASP A 156 14.68 13.78 -8.74
CA ASP A 156 14.05 12.47 -8.54
C ASP A 156 14.39 11.82 -7.20
N HIS A 157 15.45 12.28 -6.52
CA HIS A 157 15.89 11.75 -5.24
C HIS A 157 15.79 12.74 -4.07
N ASP A 158 15.19 13.90 -4.29
CA ASP A 158 15.03 14.93 -3.26
C ASP A 158 13.87 14.61 -2.30
N ASP A 159 13.92 15.20 -1.10
CA ASP A 159 12.80 15.15 -0.15
C ASP A 159 11.72 16.17 -0.54
N VAL A 160 10.86 15.82 -1.49
CA VAL A 160 9.81 16.74 -2.00
C VAL A 160 8.95 17.26 -0.85
N ALA A 161 8.61 16.41 0.13
CA ALA A 161 7.79 16.81 1.25
C ALA A 161 8.48 17.83 2.17
N GLN A 162 9.77 17.67 2.45
CA GLN A 162 10.54 18.67 3.22
C GLN A 162 10.75 19.96 2.43
N ILE A 163 11.07 19.89 1.13
CA ILE A 163 11.25 21.05 0.25
C ILE A 163 9.97 21.88 0.23
N VAL A 164 8.83 21.24 -0.02
CA VAL A 164 7.53 21.89 -0.04
C VAL A 164 7.15 22.45 1.33
N ALA A 165 7.45 21.74 2.43
CA ALA A 165 7.22 22.24 3.79
C ALA A 165 8.06 23.49 4.12
N ALA A 166 9.33 23.50 3.72
CA ALA A 166 10.21 24.66 3.90
C ALA A 166 9.69 25.86 3.10
N ARG A 167 9.36 25.65 1.82
CA ARG A 167 8.82 26.71 0.96
C ARG A 167 7.48 27.25 1.46
N PHE A 168 6.62 26.37 1.99
CA PHE A 168 5.35 26.75 2.60
C PHE A 168 5.55 27.69 3.80
N LEU A 169 6.51 27.42 4.69
CA LEU A 169 6.83 28.31 5.81
C LEU A 169 7.38 29.64 5.33
N GLU A 170 8.33 29.61 4.41
CA GLU A 170 8.96 30.80 3.84
C GLU A 170 7.91 31.74 3.21
N SER A 171 6.98 31.18 2.43
CA SER A 171 5.89 31.95 1.79
C SER A 171 4.97 32.69 2.77
N ARG A 172 5.00 32.30 4.05
CA ARG A 172 4.18 32.88 5.13
C ARG A 172 5.00 33.70 6.12
N GLY A 173 6.28 33.98 5.84
CA GLY A 173 7.19 34.65 6.77
C GLY A 173 7.44 33.84 8.04
N GLY A 174 7.28 32.52 7.98
CA GLY A 174 7.53 31.60 9.09
C GLY A 174 9.02 31.34 9.33
N PRO A 175 9.38 30.65 10.44
CA PRO A 175 10.75 30.24 10.70
C PRO A 175 11.21 29.19 9.70
N GLU A 176 12.52 29.08 9.51
CA GLU A 176 13.13 27.97 8.76
C GLU A 176 12.71 26.62 9.35
N LEU A 177 12.45 25.63 8.49
CA LEU A 177 11.94 24.31 8.87
C LEU A 177 12.76 23.63 10.00
N PRO A 178 14.12 23.67 10.00
CA PRO A 178 14.92 23.08 11.07
C PRO A 178 14.72 23.73 12.44
N ARG A 179 14.31 25.01 12.48
CA ARG A 179 14.07 25.75 13.73
C ARG A 179 12.76 25.37 14.41
N LEU A 180 11.86 24.66 13.72
CA LEU A 180 10.65 24.15 14.34
C LEU A 180 10.94 23.00 15.32
N PRO A 181 10.20 22.92 16.44
CA PRO A 181 10.23 21.75 17.31
C PRO A 181 9.96 20.46 16.54
N SER A 182 10.67 19.38 16.87
CA SER A 182 10.62 18.10 16.13
C SER A 182 9.18 17.59 15.88
N ARG A 183 8.29 17.66 16.89
CA ARG A 183 6.88 17.27 16.74
C ARG A 183 6.12 18.15 15.74
N ALA A 184 6.34 19.47 15.78
CA ALA A 184 5.71 20.42 14.88
C ALA A 184 6.23 20.24 13.44
N ARG A 185 7.54 20.06 13.27
CA ARG A 185 8.17 19.76 11.99
C ARG A 185 7.58 18.49 11.36
N ARG A 186 7.48 17.39 12.14
CA ARG A 186 6.89 16.13 11.67
C ARG A 186 5.42 16.29 11.28
N ARG A 187 4.64 17.01 12.08
CA ARG A 187 3.21 17.29 11.77
C ARG A 187 3.06 18.08 10.48
N LEU A 188 3.91 19.10 10.27
CA LEU A 188 3.90 19.89 9.04
C LEU A 188 4.25 19.04 7.82
N ILE A 189 5.36 18.29 7.86
CA ILE A 189 5.76 17.40 6.77
C ILE A 189 4.67 16.36 6.48
N GLY A 190 4.09 15.75 7.52
CA GLY A 190 2.98 14.81 7.36
C GLY A 190 1.73 15.45 6.74
N SER A 191 1.41 16.69 7.12
CA SER A 191 0.35 17.47 6.49
C SER A 191 0.67 17.78 5.02
N VAL A 192 1.94 18.07 4.70
CA VAL A 192 2.41 18.33 3.35
C VAL A 192 2.29 17.10 2.48
N LYS A 193 2.81 15.95 2.94
CA LYS A 193 2.60 14.66 2.26
C LYS A 193 1.11 14.36 2.05
N GLY A 194 0.27 14.68 3.03
CA GLY A 194 -1.18 14.50 2.92
C GLY A 194 -1.81 15.20 1.72
N TRP A 195 -1.52 16.49 1.52
CA TRP A 195 -2.09 17.23 0.39
C TRP A 195 -1.34 17.00 -0.93
N LEU A 196 -0.05 16.68 -0.90
CA LEU A 196 0.69 16.26 -2.09
C LEU A 196 0.07 15.00 -2.70
N ASN A 197 -0.24 13.99 -1.89
CA ASN A 197 -0.84 12.73 -2.35
C ASN A 197 -2.37 12.79 -2.53
N THR A 198 -2.97 13.99 -2.43
CA THR A 198 -4.40 14.20 -2.68
C THR A 198 -4.59 15.36 -3.65
N GLU A 199 -4.59 16.59 -3.16
CA GLU A 199 -4.84 17.80 -3.92
C GLU A 199 -3.86 18.00 -5.10
N ALA A 200 -2.57 17.72 -4.92
CA ALA A 200 -1.62 17.85 -6.03
C ALA A 200 -1.78 16.73 -7.06
N VAL A 201 -2.06 15.49 -6.63
CA VAL A 201 -2.39 14.40 -7.58
C VAL A 201 -3.66 14.72 -8.35
N ASP A 202 -4.67 15.34 -7.73
CA ASP A 202 -5.90 15.75 -8.40
C ASP A 202 -5.66 16.81 -9.50
N ARG A 203 -4.49 17.45 -9.53
CA ARG A 203 -4.02 18.34 -10.61
C ARG A 203 -3.06 17.67 -11.60
N MET A 204 -2.77 16.39 -11.44
CA MET A 204 -1.97 15.64 -12.41
C MET A 204 -2.79 15.32 -13.66
N THR A 205 -2.08 15.06 -14.75
CA THR A 205 -2.63 14.48 -15.98
C THR A 205 -1.73 13.34 -16.43
N ALA A 206 -2.21 12.48 -17.32
CA ALA A 206 -1.37 11.42 -17.90
C ALA A 206 -0.12 11.99 -18.60
N GLN A 207 -0.22 13.18 -19.21
CA GLN A 207 0.91 13.88 -19.83
C GLN A 207 1.90 14.42 -18.80
N ARG A 208 1.42 15.05 -17.73
CA ARG A 208 2.28 15.51 -16.61
C ARG A 208 3.03 14.34 -15.98
N LEU A 209 2.33 13.22 -15.77
CA LEU A 209 2.97 12.01 -15.27
C LEU A 209 4.01 11.48 -16.26
N ALA A 210 3.69 11.36 -17.55
CA ALA A 210 4.65 10.87 -18.55
C ALA A 210 5.92 11.76 -18.65
N SER A 211 5.78 13.07 -18.44
CA SER A 211 6.94 13.97 -18.37
C SER A 211 7.79 13.75 -17.13
N ARG A 212 7.19 13.38 -15.99
CA ARG A 212 7.92 13.06 -14.75
C ARG A 212 8.41 11.62 -14.73
N ASP A 213 7.74 10.71 -15.39
CA ASP A 213 7.98 9.27 -15.42
C ASP A 213 8.20 8.79 -16.87
N PRO A 214 9.33 9.17 -17.50
CA PRO A 214 9.57 8.89 -18.92
C PRO A 214 9.73 7.39 -19.20
N THR A 215 10.07 6.59 -18.19
CA THR A 215 10.17 5.12 -18.29
C THR A 215 8.81 4.43 -18.08
N GLY A 216 7.79 5.16 -17.64
CA GLY A 216 6.44 4.64 -17.42
C GLY A 216 6.36 3.65 -16.26
N GLU A 217 7.15 3.85 -15.21
CA GLU A 217 7.20 2.99 -14.03
C GLU A 217 5.84 2.90 -13.31
N VAL A 218 5.12 4.02 -13.14
CA VAL A 218 3.79 4.02 -12.52
C VAL A 218 2.82 3.20 -13.36
N ARG A 219 2.88 3.34 -14.70
CA ARG A 219 2.05 2.52 -15.62
C ARG A 219 2.42 1.04 -15.54
N MET A 220 3.69 0.72 -15.36
CA MET A 220 4.16 -0.66 -15.15
C MET A 220 3.52 -1.27 -13.90
N TRP A 221 3.48 -0.54 -12.78
CA TRP A 221 2.81 -1.00 -11.56
C TRP A 221 1.32 -1.24 -11.79
N MET A 222 0.63 -0.33 -12.49
CA MET A 222 -0.80 -0.49 -12.83
C MET A 222 -1.06 -1.77 -13.64
N LYS A 223 -0.23 -2.05 -14.64
CA LYS A 223 -0.31 -3.29 -15.44
C LYS A 223 -0.05 -4.54 -14.60
N ALA A 224 0.92 -4.48 -13.69
CA ALA A 224 1.23 -5.58 -12.79
C ALA A 224 0.05 -5.88 -11.83
N ILE A 225 -0.58 -4.83 -11.29
CA ILE A 225 -1.77 -4.94 -10.44
C ILE A 225 -2.93 -5.56 -11.23
N LEU A 226 -3.23 -5.05 -12.43
CA LEU A 226 -4.32 -5.56 -13.26
C LEU A 226 -4.14 -7.06 -13.57
N LYS A 227 -2.93 -7.45 -13.97
CA LYS A 227 -2.58 -8.85 -14.24
C LYS A 227 -2.83 -9.71 -13.01
N ALA A 228 -2.35 -9.29 -11.83
CA ALA A 228 -2.48 -10.06 -10.60
C ALA A 228 -3.94 -10.17 -10.12
N THR A 229 -4.79 -9.17 -10.38
CA THR A 229 -6.24 -9.24 -10.08
C THR A 229 -7.06 -10.04 -11.10
N SER A 230 -6.47 -10.38 -12.25
CA SER A 230 -7.15 -11.14 -13.31
C SER A 230 -6.86 -12.64 -13.26
N CYS A 231 -5.87 -13.06 -12.46
CA CYS A 231 -5.51 -14.46 -12.23
C CYS A 231 -6.39 -15.16 -11.19
#